data_AF-A7MTI7-F1
#
_entry.id   AF-A7MTI7-F1
#
_cell.length_a   1.000
_cell.length_b   1.000
_cell.length_c   1.000
_cell.angle_alpha   90.00
_cell.angle_beta   90.00
_cell.angle_gamma   90.00
#
_symmetry.space_group_name_H-M   'P 1'
#
loop_
_entity.id
_entity.type
_entity.pdbx_description
1 polymer ?
#
loop_
_entity_poly.entity_id
_entity_poly.type
_entity_poly.pdbx_seq_one_letter_code
_entity_poly.pdbx_strand_id
1 'polypeptide(L)'
;MKNKNNLNTQQESYLTEILNMNQDLMTTYLLGAQLKELWRCESELQAKNLWQIWLEQVNESGIKPLKEFARKLCPYLHGITASASYPLNTCTLEGTNNKIKLIKRMGYGYRDTDCFFLKIKAAFPEKPR
;
A
#
# COMPACT_ATOMS: atom_id res chain seq x y z
N MET A 1 6.52 -19.86 5.99
CA MET A 1 7.82 -19.16 5.87
C MET A 1 8.86 -20.00 6.59
N LYS A 2 9.90 -20.50 5.89
CA LYS A 2 10.88 -21.44 6.46
C LYS A 2 12.17 -20.68 6.83
N ASN A 3 12.68 -20.97 8.03
CA ASN A 3 13.71 -20.24 8.77
C ASN A 3 15.08 -20.09 8.06
N LYS A 4 15.75 -18.97 8.35
CA LYS A 4 17.02 -18.46 7.79
C LYS A 4 18.29 -19.24 8.23
N ASN A 5 18.16 -20.38 8.89
CA ASN A 5 19.27 -20.99 9.64
C ASN A 5 19.87 -22.25 8.99
N ASN A 6 19.81 -22.41 7.66
CA ASN A 6 20.45 -23.56 7.02
C ASN A 6 20.85 -23.29 5.56
N LEU A 7 21.79 -22.36 5.33
CA LEU A 7 22.34 -22.11 4.00
C LEU A 7 23.81 -22.55 3.96
N ASN A 8 24.09 -23.46 3.02
CA ASN A 8 25.43 -23.95 2.69
C ASN A 8 26.21 -22.81 1.99
N THR A 9 27.48 -22.60 2.33
CA THR A 9 28.32 -21.46 1.91
C THR A 9 28.37 -21.26 0.38
N GLN A 10 28.17 -22.34 -0.39
CA GLN A 10 28.11 -22.35 -1.86
C GLN A 10 26.77 -21.81 -2.43
N GLN A 11 25.68 -21.93 -1.67
CA GLN A 11 24.36 -21.38 -2.04
C GLN A 11 24.30 -19.88 -1.73
N GLU A 12 24.98 -19.42 -0.69
CA GLU A 12 25.11 -18.00 -0.39
C GLU A 12 25.89 -17.26 -1.49
N SER A 13 26.97 -17.84 -2.03
CA SER A 13 27.73 -17.21 -3.12
C SER A 13 26.92 -17.13 -4.42
N TYR A 14 26.20 -18.18 -4.79
CA TYR A 14 25.34 -18.21 -5.98
C TYR A 14 24.13 -17.27 -5.85
N LEU A 15 23.53 -17.20 -4.65
CA LEU A 15 22.49 -16.23 -4.34
C LEU A 15 23.06 -14.81 -4.45
N THR A 16 24.23 -14.53 -3.87
CA THR A 16 24.87 -13.21 -3.95
C THR A 16 25.20 -12.80 -5.39
N GLU A 17 25.57 -13.76 -6.24
CA GLU A 17 25.85 -13.53 -7.67
C GLU A 17 24.58 -13.19 -8.47
N ILE A 18 23.49 -13.94 -8.27
CA ILE A 18 22.17 -13.63 -8.85
C ILE A 18 21.62 -12.31 -8.33
N LEU A 19 21.85 -12.01 -7.04
CA LEU A 19 21.43 -10.75 -6.41
C LEU A 19 22.23 -9.57 -6.93
N ASN A 20 23.53 -9.73 -7.22
CA ASN A 20 24.35 -8.72 -7.91
C ASN A 20 23.88 -8.49 -9.35
N MET A 21 23.51 -9.55 -10.09
CA MET A 21 22.93 -9.41 -11.43
C MET A 21 21.56 -8.70 -11.44
N ASN A 22 20.85 -8.71 -10.31
CA ASN A 22 19.51 -8.16 -10.17
C ASN A 22 19.43 -7.11 -9.05
N GLN A 23 20.51 -6.35 -8.84
CA GLN A 23 20.64 -5.41 -7.72
C GLN A 23 19.48 -4.40 -7.67
N ASP A 24 19.03 -3.91 -8.83
CA ASP A 24 17.88 -2.99 -8.91
C ASP A 24 16.56 -3.66 -8.48
N LEU A 25 16.33 -4.91 -8.89
CA LEU A 25 15.15 -5.67 -8.51
C LEU A 25 15.15 -5.98 -7.02
N MET A 26 16.29 -6.38 -6.47
CA MET A 26 16.41 -6.63 -5.03
C MET A 26 16.21 -5.35 -4.23
N THR A 27 16.85 -4.24 -4.61
CA THR A 27 16.67 -2.94 -3.97
C THR A 27 15.21 -2.51 -4.00
N THR A 28 14.53 -2.68 -5.15
CA THR A 28 13.10 -2.39 -5.29
C THR A 28 12.25 -3.26 -4.37
N TYR A 29 12.54 -4.56 -4.28
CA TYR A 29 11.82 -5.47 -3.41
C TYR A 29 12.01 -5.12 -1.93
N LEU A 30 13.24 -4.80 -1.52
CA LEU A 30 13.58 -4.41 -0.15
C LEU A 30 12.86 -3.11 0.24
N LEU A 31 12.97 -2.08 -0.60
CA LEU A 31 12.30 -0.79 -0.36
C LEU A 31 10.78 -0.94 -0.40
N GLY A 32 10.24 -1.82 -1.24
CA GLY A 32 8.83 -2.17 -1.23
C GLY A 32 8.38 -2.88 0.06
N ALA A 33 9.22 -3.73 0.65
CA ALA A 33 8.95 -4.37 1.93
C ALA A 33 9.02 -3.37 3.10
N GLN A 34 10.06 -2.51 3.14
CA GLN A 34 10.20 -1.46 4.15
C GLN A 34 9.03 -0.48 4.13
N LEU A 35 8.53 -0.11 2.95
CA LEU A 35 7.38 0.78 2.82
C LEU A 35 6.14 0.21 3.53
N LYS A 36 5.95 -1.11 3.53
CA LYS A 36 4.79 -1.76 4.20
C LYS A 36 4.81 -1.56 5.72
N GLU A 37 5.97 -1.34 6.32
CA GLU A 37 6.09 -1.09 7.76
C GLU A 37 5.44 0.25 8.18
N LEU A 38 5.22 1.19 7.24
CA LEU A 38 4.47 2.42 7.52
C LEU A 38 3.07 2.15 8.07
N TRP A 39 2.39 1.11 7.56
CA TRP A 39 1.06 0.72 8.01
C TRP A 39 1.04 -0.09 9.30
N ARG A 40 2.21 -0.41 9.87
CA ARG A 40 2.35 -1.09 11.16
C ARG A 40 2.76 -0.14 12.28
N CYS A 41 2.97 1.13 11.98
CA CYS A 41 3.30 2.14 12.97
C CYS A 41 2.11 2.41 13.89
N GLU A 42 2.38 2.68 15.16
CA GLU A 42 1.36 3.02 16.16
C GLU A 42 1.17 4.54 16.31
N SER A 43 2.03 5.32 15.67
CA SER A 43 2.03 6.79 15.75
C SER A 43 2.31 7.43 14.39
N GLU A 44 1.58 8.51 14.10
CA GLU A 44 1.84 9.37 12.94
C GLU A 44 3.28 9.88 12.90
N LEU A 45 3.87 10.20 14.04
CA LEU A 45 5.24 10.70 14.11
C LEU A 45 6.24 9.61 13.66
N GLN A 46 6.03 8.38 14.12
CA GLN A 46 6.85 7.24 13.73
C GLN A 46 6.73 6.97 12.23
N ALA A 47 5.52 7.00 11.68
CA ALA A 47 5.27 6.82 10.25
C ALA A 47 5.94 7.93 9.41
N LYS A 48 5.90 9.19 9.85
CA LYS A 48 6.58 10.32 9.18
C LYS A 48 8.10 10.16 9.18
N ASN A 49 8.69 9.74 10.30
CA ASN A 49 10.13 9.52 10.39
C ASN A 49 10.58 8.37 9.48
N LEU A 50 9.86 7.24 9.50
CA LEU A 50 10.15 6.11 8.61
C LEU A 50 9.98 6.49 7.13
N TRP A 51 8.98 7.31 6.81
CA TRP A 51 8.80 7.83 5.45
C TRP A 51 10.02 8.63 4.99
N GLN A 52 10.56 9.51 5.83
CA GLN A 52 11.73 10.32 5.49
C GLN A 52 12.96 9.44 5.21
N ILE A 53 13.25 8.48 6.09
CA ILE A 53 14.34 7.50 5.92
C ILE A 53 14.15 6.72 4.63
N TRP A 54 12.94 6.23 4.37
CA TRP A 54 12.63 5.48 3.17
C TRP A 54 12.80 6.33 1.90
N LEU A 55 12.36 7.59 1.92
CA LEU A 55 12.49 8.50 0.78
C LEU A 55 13.95 8.81 0.45
N GLU A 56 14.80 8.95 1.48
CA GLU A 56 16.24 9.10 1.32
C GLU A 56 16.86 7.88 0.64
N GLN A 57 16.55 6.66 1.12
CA GLN A 57 17.02 5.41 0.51
C GLN A 57 16.54 5.23 -0.94
N VAL A 58 15.30 5.64 -1.25
CA VAL A 58 14.79 5.65 -2.63
C VAL A 58 15.58 6.62 -3.51
N ASN A 59 15.92 7.80 -2.98
CA ASN A 59 16.73 8.77 -3.72
C ASN A 59 18.16 8.27 -3.97
N GLU A 60 18.78 7.64 -2.97
CA GLU A 60 20.10 7.03 -3.06
C GLU A 60 20.14 5.84 -4.02
N SER A 61 19.07 5.07 -4.12
CA SER A 61 19.01 3.88 -4.98
C SER A 61 19.26 4.16 -6.47
N GLY A 62 19.04 5.39 -6.94
CA GLY A 62 19.18 5.74 -8.36
C GLY A 62 18.09 5.17 -9.29
N ILE A 63 17.18 4.32 -8.79
CA ILE A 63 16.18 3.60 -9.58
C ILE A 63 15.04 4.55 -9.98
N LYS A 64 15.02 4.96 -11.25
CA LYS A 64 14.02 5.93 -11.77
C LYS A 64 12.56 5.51 -11.51
N PRO A 65 12.13 4.26 -11.78
CA PRO A 65 10.75 3.84 -11.49
C PRO A 65 10.36 3.99 -10.02
N LEU A 66 11.30 3.73 -9.10
CA LEU A 66 11.07 3.81 -7.67
C LEU A 66 10.94 5.26 -7.18
N LYS A 67 11.78 6.16 -7.72
CA LYS A 67 11.68 7.60 -7.47
C LYS A 67 10.34 8.18 -7.97
N GLU A 68 9.92 7.78 -9.17
CA GLU A 68 8.61 8.18 -9.72
C GLU A 68 7.44 7.65 -8.86
N PHE A 69 7.56 6.43 -8.36
CA PHE A 69 6.58 5.87 -7.43
C PHE A 69 6.51 6.67 -6.12
N ALA A 70 7.65 6.99 -5.50
CA ALA A 70 7.70 7.80 -4.29
C ALA A 70 7.10 9.20 -4.52
N ARG A 71 7.39 9.83 -5.66
CA ARG A 71 6.82 11.14 -6.06
C ARG A 71 5.30 11.10 -6.16
N LYS A 72 4.73 10.03 -6.74
CA LYS A 72 3.27 9.84 -6.82
C LYS A 72 2.63 9.56 -5.47
N LEU A 73 3.39 8.99 -4.53
CA LEU A 73 2.91 8.61 -3.21
C LEU A 73 2.91 9.79 -2.22
N CYS A 74 3.85 10.74 -2.38
CA CYS A 74 4.01 11.94 -1.54
C CYS A 74 2.70 12.70 -1.24
N PRO A 75 1.82 13.01 -2.22
CA PRO A 75 0.57 13.73 -1.96
C PRO A 75 -0.39 13.00 -1.01
N TYR A 76 -0.28 11.66 -0.92
CA TYR A 76 -1.14 10.82 -0.08
C TYR A 76 -0.54 10.56 1.31
N LEU A 77 0.65 11.10 1.60
CA LEU A 77 1.37 10.84 2.84
C LEU A 77 0.52 11.12 4.09
N HIS A 78 -0.26 12.20 4.08
CA HIS A 78 -1.14 12.53 5.19
C HIS A 78 -2.11 11.38 5.54
N GLY A 79 -2.75 10.77 4.53
CA GLY A 79 -3.65 9.64 4.74
C GLY A 79 -2.93 8.37 5.17
N ILE A 80 -1.72 8.14 4.66
CA ILE A 80 -0.88 7.00 5.04
C ILE A 80 -0.46 7.12 6.50
N THR A 81 0.01 8.29 6.93
CA THR A 81 0.43 8.50 8.32
C THR A 81 -0.77 8.46 9.26
N ALA A 82 -1.90 9.04 8.86
CA ALA A 82 -3.13 9.00 9.66
C ALA A 82 -3.64 7.58 9.89
N SER A 83 -3.33 6.63 9.00
CA SER A 83 -3.69 5.22 9.19
C SER A 83 -3.04 4.56 10.42
N ALA A 84 -1.93 5.12 10.91
CA ALA A 84 -1.28 4.68 12.15
C ALA A 84 -2.13 5.03 13.39
N SER A 85 -2.77 6.19 13.40
CA SER A 85 -3.64 6.63 14.49
C SER A 85 -5.10 6.17 14.32
N TYR A 86 -5.52 5.96 13.08
CA TYR A 86 -6.87 5.50 12.73
C TYR A 86 -6.77 4.23 11.88
N PRO A 87 -6.57 3.05 12.49
CA PRO A 87 -6.45 1.81 11.75
C PRO A 87 -7.74 1.53 10.97
N LEU A 88 -7.66 1.68 9.64
CA LEU A 88 -8.76 1.35 8.74
C LEU A 88 -8.75 -0.15 8.46
N ASN A 89 -9.79 -0.84 8.89
CA ASN A 89 -9.98 -2.25 8.51
C ASN A 89 -10.38 -2.33 7.03
N THR A 90 -9.50 -2.89 6.20
CA THR A 90 -9.76 -3.12 4.76
C THR A 90 -10.98 -3.99 4.51
N CYS A 91 -11.36 -4.89 5.43
CA CYS A 91 -12.55 -5.74 5.27
C CYS A 91 -13.85 -4.92 5.16
N THR A 92 -13.99 -3.85 5.94
CA THR A 92 -15.19 -3.01 5.90
C THR A 92 -15.26 -2.19 4.61
N LEU A 93 -14.11 -1.67 4.16
CA LEU A 93 -13.99 -0.95 2.89
C LEU A 93 -14.27 -1.88 1.69
N GLU A 94 -13.75 -3.10 1.74
CA GLU A 94 -13.97 -4.12 0.72
C GLU A 94 -15.44 -4.55 0.65
N GLY A 95 -16.07 -4.80 1.80
CA GLY A 95 -17.50 -5.10 1.89
C GLY A 95 -18.37 -3.97 1.31
N THR A 96 -18.02 -2.72 1.62
CA THR A 96 -18.66 -1.52 1.07
C THR A 96 -18.51 -1.46 -0.45
N ASN A 97 -17.28 -1.63 -0.96
CA ASN A 97 -17.00 -1.64 -2.38
C ASN A 97 -17.74 -2.75 -3.12
N ASN A 98 -17.83 -3.95 -2.54
CA ASN A 98 -18.54 -5.07 -3.13
C ASN A 98 -20.06 -4.82 -3.18
N LYS A 99 -20.64 -4.22 -2.14
CA LYS A 99 -22.06 -3.83 -2.13
C LYS A 99 -22.35 -2.72 -3.14
N ILE A 100 -21.47 -1.72 -3.29
CA ILE A 100 -21.60 -0.69 -4.35
C ILE A 100 -21.51 -1.33 -5.75
N LYS A 101 -20.55 -2.25 -5.97
CA LYS A 101 -20.44 -3.00 -7.24
C LYS A 101 -21.71 -3.80 -7.54
N LEU A 102 -22.32 -4.42 -6.54
CA LEU A 102 -23.59 -5.13 -6.70
C LEU A 102 -24.73 -4.18 -7.09
N ILE A 103 -24.87 -3.03 -6.41
CA ILE A 103 -25.88 -2.01 -6.74
C ILE A 103 -25.70 -1.52 -8.18
N LYS A 104 -24.45 -1.30 -8.60
CA LYS A 104 -24.12 -0.93 -9.98
C LYS A 104 -24.56 -2.00 -10.98
N ARG A 105 -24.30 -3.29 -10.68
CA ARG A 105 -24.71 -4.42 -11.53
C ARG A 105 -26.23 -4.59 -11.60
N MET A 106 -26.94 -4.35 -10.49
CA MET A 106 -28.41 -4.36 -10.46
C MET A 106 -29.02 -3.14 -11.16
N GLY A 107 -28.21 -2.12 -11.44
CA GLY A 107 -28.61 -0.85 -12.03
C GLY A 107 -28.30 -0.67 -13.51
N TYR A 108 -28.02 -1.75 -14.25
CA TYR A 108 -27.87 -1.64 -15.70
C TYR A 108 -29.10 -0.98 -16.32
N GLY A 109 -28.88 0.10 -17.08
CA GLY A 109 -29.95 0.89 -17.69
C GLY A 109 -30.40 2.12 -16.89
N TYR A 110 -29.75 2.47 -15.78
CA TYR A 110 -29.94 3.81 -15.19
C TYR A 110 -29.55 4.88 -16.21
N ARG A 111 -30.55 5.67 -16.61
CA ARG A 111 -30.38 6.83 -17.49
C ARG A 111 -29.67 7.99 -16.80
N ASP A 112 -29.64 7.95 -15.47
CA ASP A 112 -29.15 9.04 -14.62
C ASP A 112 -28.29 8.48 -13.47
N THR A 113 -27.09 9.05 -13.33
CA THR A 113 -26.14 8.74 -12.26
C THR A 113 -26.64 9.16 -10.89
N ASP A 114 -27.55 10.13 -10.80
CA ASP A 114 -28.08 10.61 -9.51
C ASP A 114 -28.91 9.53 -8.82
N CYS A 115 -29.67 8.75 -9.59
CA CYS A 115 -30.41 7.60 -9.06
C CYS A 115 -29.46 6.54 -8.46
N PHE A 116 -28.29 6.34 -9.08
CA PHE A 116 -27.27 5.44 -8.54
C PHE A 116 -26.71 5.94 -7.20
N PHE A 117 -26.40 7.24 -7.08
CA PHE A 117 -25.96 7.83 -5.82
C PHE A 117 -27.02 7.77 -4.71
N LEU A 118 -28.29 8.00 -5.05
CA LEU A 118 -29.40 7.86 -4.10
C LEU A 118 -29.50 6.42 -3.58
N LYS A 119 -29.32 5.41 -4.45
CA LYS A 119 -29.31 4.00 -4.03
C LYS A 119 -28.10 3.66 -3.16
N ILE A 120 -26.93 4.24 -3.41
CA ILE A 120 -25.77 4.10 -2.52
C ILE A 120 -26.10 4.71 -1.14
N LYS A 121 -26.58 5.97 -1.09
CA LYS A 121 -26.94 6.63 0.18
C LYS A 121 -27.97 5.84 0.98
N ALA A 122 -28.99 5.29 0.32
CA ALA A 122 -29.99 4.45 0.98
C ALA A 122 -29.39 3.12 1.50
N ALA A 123 -28.40 2.55 0.82
CA ALA A 123 -27.74 1.30 1.22
C ALA A 123 -26.72 1.47 2.37
N PHE A 124 -26.29 2.70 2.63
CA PHE A 124 -25.36 3.10 3.68
C PHE A 124 -25.87 4.37 4.38
N PRO A 125 -26.95 4.29 5.18
CA PRO A 125 -27.43 5.45 5.93
C PRO A 125 -26.32 5.93 6.87
N GLU A 126 -26.06 7.24 6.87
CA GLU A 126 -25.11 7.84 7.81
C GLU A 126 -25.50 7.42 9.24
N LYS A 127 -24.54 6.90 10.01
CA LYS A 127 -24.76 6.79 11.46
C LYS A 127 -24.88 8.23 11.97
N PRO A 128 -25.95 8.59 12.70
CA PRO A 128 -26.00 9.89 13.36
C PRO A 128 -24.74 10.00 14.25
N ARG A 129 -24.02 11.10 14.07
CA ARG A 129 -22.80 11.42 14.84
C ARG A 129 -23.12 11.60 16.32
#